data_AF-A0A9P2LKI3-F1
#
_entry.id   AF-A0A9P2LKI3-F1
#
_cell.length_a   1.000
_cell.length_b   1.000
_cell.length_c   1.000
_cell.angle_alpha   90.00
_cell.angle_beta   90.00
_cell.angle_gamma   90.00
#
_symmetry.space_group_name_H-M   'P 1'
#
loop_
_entity.id
_entity.type
_entity.pdbx_description
1 polymer ?
#
loop_
_entity_poly.entity_id
_entity_poly.type
_entity_poly.pdbx_seq_one_letter_code
_entity_poly.pdbx_strand_id
1 'polypeptide(L)'
;MYASNAYKTYKNNSVNHASKEQLLLMLLDGAVKFAKMGRQAIIDKKIQKAHESLTRTQDIFYELMASLDISSGAEWSKQLMGIYEFITKRLADANIKKDVEIMNEVVPLIEDIRNTWYEAEKLSRGQR
;
A
#
# COMPACT_ATOMS: atom_id res chain seq x y z
N MET A 1 -22.22 -7.22 -22.56
CA MET A 1 -20.93 -6.49 -22.69
C MET A 1 -20.94 -5.05 -22.13
N TYR A 2 -22.09 -4.44 -21.79
CA TYR A 2 -22.15 -3.03 -21.35
C TYR A 2 -21.77 -2.75 -19.87
N ALA A 3 -21.92 -3.71 -18.95
CA ALA A 3 -21.62 -3.50 -17.52
C ALA A 3 -20.12 -3.35 -17.21
N SER A 4 -19.23 -3.96 -18.00
CA SER A 4 -17.77 -3.88 -17.85
C SER A 4 -17.22 -2.47 -18.10
N ASN A 5 -17.84 -1.73 -19.02
CA ASN A 5 -17.43 -0.36 -19.35
C ASN A 5 -17.85 0.62 -18.26
N ALA A 6 -19.07 0.51 -17.72
CA ALA A 6 -19.55 1.39 -16.67
C ALA A 6 -18.70 1.32 -15.39
N TYR A 7 -18.30 0.12 -14.97
CA TYR A 7 -17.43 -0.07 -13.80
C TYR A 7 -16.02 0.51 -14.02
N LYS A 8 -15.43 0.30 -15.20
CA LYS A 8 -14.13 0.89 -15.56
C LYS A 8 -14.19 2.41 -15.62
N THR A 9 -15.24 2.98 -16.23
CA THR A 9 -15.47 4.43 -16.27
C THR A 9 -15.66 5.00 -14.88
N TYR A 10 -16.43 4.35 -14.01
CA TYR A 10 -16.62 4.79 -12.63
C TYR A 10 -15.30 4.78 -11.84
N LYS A 11 -14.53 3.69 -11.94
CA LYS A 11 -13.22 3.60 -11.29
C LYS A 11 -12.25 4.67 -11.80
N ASN A 12 -12.20 4.92 -13.11
CA ASN A 12 -11.36 5.98 -13.67
C ASN A 12 -11.80 7.37 -13.20
N ASN A 13 -13.10 7.66 -13.16
CA ASN A 13 -13.60 8.93 -12.67
C ASN A 13 -13.28 9.14 -11.18
N SER A 14 -13.37 8.09 -10.36
CA SER A 14 -13.00 8.17 -8.94
C SER A 14 -11.52 8.51 -8.72
N VAL A 15 -10.62 8.11 -9.63
CA VAL A 15 -9.20 8.48 -9.58
C VAL A 15 -8.98 9.89 -10.12
N ASN A 16 -9.58 10.23 -11.26
CA ASN A 16 -9.36 11.52 -11.94
C ASN A 16 -9.86 12.74 -11.15
N HIS A 17 -10.84 12.55 -10.27
CA HIS A 17 -11.43 13.62 -9.46
C HIS A 17 -11.08 13.52 -7.97
N ALA A 18 -10.22 12.57 -7.57
CA ALA A 18 -9.79 12.44 -6.19
C ALA A 18 -8.83 13.57 -5.79
N SER A 19 -8.94 14.04 -4.54
CA SER A 19 -7.92 14.91 -3.95
C SER A 19 -6.61 14.14 -3.72
N LYS A 20 -5.51 14.86 -3.49
CA LYS A 20 -4.20 14.23 -3.22
C LYS A 20 -4.25 13.30 -2.00
N GLU A 21 -4.97 13.71 -0.96
CA GLU A 21 -5.18 12.92 0.25
C GLU A 21 -6.00 11.66 -0.05
N GLN A 22 -7.05 11.77 -0.87
CA GLN A 22 -7.83 10.61 -1.29
C GLN A 22 -7.01 9.63 -2.12
N LEU A 23 -6.16 10.10 -3.04
CA LEU A 23 -5.25 9.25 -3.82
C LEU A 23 -4.27 8.50 -2.92
N LEU A 24 -3.71 9.15 -1.90
CA LEU A 24 -2.85 8.53 -0.90
C LEU A 24 -3.58 7.40 -0.15
N LEU A 25 -4.79 7.65 0.35
CA LEU A 25 -5.57 6.63 1.05
C LEU A 25 -5.95 5.46 0.13
N MET A 26 -6.29 5.73 -1.14
CA MET A 26 -6.57 4.70 -2.14
C MET A 26 -5.35 3.82 -2.44
N LEU A 27 -4.15 4.40 -2.51
CA LEU A 27 -2.89 3.65 -2.65
C LEU A 27 -2.68 2.73 -1.45
N LEU A 28 -2.86 3.24 -0.23
CA LEU A 28 -2.67 2.47 1.00
C LEU A 28 -3.70 1.35 1.16
N ASP A 29 -4.96 1.59 0.81
CA ASP A 29 -5.99 0.53 0.76
C ASP A 29 -5.64 -0.54 -0.29
N GLY A 30 -5.10 -0.11 -1.44
CA GLY A 30 -4.53 -0.99 -2.45
C GLY A 30 -3.38 -1.85 -1.91
N ALA A 31 -2.45 -1.25 -1.16
CA ALA A 31 -1.32 -1.95 -0.56
C ALA A 31 -1.77 -3.02 0.44
N VAL A 32 -2.69 -2.68 1.37
CA VAL A 32 -3.26 -3.65 2.31
C VAL A 32 -3.93 -4.81 1.57
N LYS A 33 -4.74 -4.50 0.55
CA LYS A 33 -5.43 -5.51 -0.26
C LYS A 33 -4.45 -6.45 -0.94
N PHE A 34 -3.44 -5.92 -1.63
CA PHE A 34 -2.47 -6.74 -2.35
C PHE A 34 -1.58 -7.54 -1.39
N ALA A 35 -1.18 -6.98 -0.25
CA ALA A 35 -0.40 -7.69 0.77
C ALA A 35 -1.17 -8.91 1.31
N LYS A 36 -2.45 -8.74 1.66
CA LYS A 36 -3.33 -9.85 2.08
C LYS A 36 -3.51 -10.90 0.99
N MET A 37 -3.71 -10.47 -0.26
CA MET A 37 -3.79 -11.38 -1.41
C MET A 37 -2.49 -12.16 -1.62
N GLY A 38 -1.34 -11.52 -1.46
CA GLY A 38 -0.01 -12.14 -1.55
C GLY A 38 0.19 -13.18 -0.46
N ARG A 39 -0.13 -12.85 0.79
CA ARG A 39 -0.10 -13.79 1.93
C ARG A 39 -0.96 -15.02 1.66
N GLN A 40 -2.22 -14.82 1.27
CA GLN A 40 -3.11 -15.94 0.97
C GLN A 40 -2.61 -16.79 -0.21
N ALA A 41 -2.05 -16.16 -1.24
CA ALA A 41 -1.49 -16.87 -2.37
C ALA A 41 -0.26 -17.72 -2.01
N ILE A 42 0.55 -17.29 -1.03
CA ILE A 42 1.64 -18.12 -0.46
C ILE A 42 1.04 -19.37 0.22
N ILE A 43 0.05 -19.18 1.09
CA ILE A 43 -0.64 -20.29 1.80
C ILE A 43 -1.23 -21.29 0.80
N ASP A 44 -1.91 -20.78 -0.22
CA ASP A 44 -2.53 -21.57 -1.28
C ASP A 44 -1.51 -22.19 -2.27
N LYS A 45 -0.20 -21.93 -2.10
CA LYS A 45 0.88 -22.32 -3.02
C LYS A 45 0.72 -21.80 -4.46
N LYS A 46 0.02 -20.68 -4.64
CA LYS A 46 -0.18 -19.98 -5.92
C LYS A 46 0.98 -19.01 -6.17
N ILE A 47 2.14 -19.56 -6.55
CA ILE A 47 3.43 -18.85 -6.63
C ILE A 47 3.38 -17.59 -7.49
N GLN A 48 2.83 -17.67 -8.71
CA GLN A 48 2.73 -16.52 -9.62
C GLN A 48 1.87 -15.40 -9.04
N LYS A 49 0.70 -15.75 -8.51
CA LYS A 49 -0.22 -14.79 -7.87
C LYS A 49 0.40 -14.14 -6.63
N ALA A 50 1.16 -14.90 -5.85
CA ALA A 50 1.91 -14.38 -4.72
C ALA A 50 2.93 -13.34 -5.21
N HIS A 51 3.74 -13.68 -6.22
CA HIS A 51 4.71 -12.76 -6.80
C HIS A 51 4.06 -11.47 -7.29
N GLU A 52 3.04 -11.56 -8.14
CA GLU A 52 2.34 -10.38 -8.68
C GLU A 52 1.75 -9.48 -7.58
N SER A 53 1.17 -10.08 -6.53
CA SER A 53 0.56 -9.31 -5.45
C SER A 53 1.62 -8.63 -4.57
N LEU A 54 2.72 -9.33 -4.27
CA LEU A 54 3.80 -8.78 -3.44
C LEU A 54 4.61 -7.72 -4.17
N THR A 55 4.88 -7.89 -5.47
CA THR A 55 5.55 -6.86 -6.29
C THR A 55 4.67 -5.61 -6.40
N ARG A 56 3.36 -5.76 -6.65
CA ARG A 56 2.45 -4.60 -6.64
C ARG A 56 2.38 -3.87 -5.31
N THR A 57 2.50 -4.60 -4.20
CA THR A 57 2.56 -3.96 -2.87
C THR A 57 3.86 -3.16 -2.74
N GLN A 58 4.99 -3.70 -3.18
CA GLN A 58 6.27 -3.00 -3.19
C GLN A 58 6.24 -1.74 -4.07
N ASP A 59 5.68 -1.84 -5.28
CA ASP A 59 5.54 -0.69 -6.21
C ASP A 59 4.80 0.49 -5.56
N ILE A 60 3.74 0.21 -4.78
CA ILE A 60 3.03 1.25 -4.04
C ILE A 60 3.93 1.91 -2.99
N PHE A 61 4.69 1.13 -2.22
CA PHE A 61 5.62 1.71 -1.24
C PHE A 61 6.77 2.47 -1.90
N TYR A 62 7.27 2.04 -3.07
CA TYR A 62 8.23 2.81 -3.85
C TYR A 62 7.67 4.16 -4.29
N GLU A 63 6.42 4.20 -4.76
CA GLU A 63 5.74 5.45 -5.10
C GLU A 63 5.56 6.36 -3.86
N LEU A 64 5.16 5.79 -2.72
CA LEU A 64 5.02 6.53 -1.47
C LEU A 64 6.36 7.15 -1.04
N MET A 65 7.45 6.39 -1.12
CA MET A 65 8.80 6.88 -0.84
C MET A 65 9.22 8.00 -1.80
N ALA A 66 8.96 7.85 -3.10
CA ALA A 66 9.25 8.89 -4.09
C ALA A 66 8.45 10.18 -3.87
N SER A 67 7.22 10.06 -3.34
CA SER A 67 6.34 11.19 -3.05
C SER A 67 6.58 11.87 -1.70
N LEU A 68 7.36 11.25 -0.80
CA LEU A 68 7.56 11.72 0.57
C LEU A 68 8.58 12.87 0.62
N ASP A 69 8.13 14.05 1.07
CA ASP A 69 9.02 15.20 1.22
C ASP A 69 9.88 15.11 2.49
N ILE A 70 11.12 14.64 2.31
CA ILE A 70 12.14 14.59 3.37
C ILE A 70 12.94 15.91 3.45
N SER A 71 12.84 16.79 2.43
CA SER A 71 13.65 18.01 2.34
C SER A 71 13.30 19.05 3.41
N SER A 72 12.07 19.00 3.93
CA SER A 72 11.60 19.80 5.05
C SER A 72 12.37 19.58 6.37
N GLY A 73 13.19 18.53 6.46
CA GLY A 73 14.00 18.22 7.64
C GLY A 73 13.21 17.64 8.81
N ALA A 74 11.93 17.32 8.60
CA ALA A 74 11.08 16.76 9.63
C ALA A 74 11.53 15.35 10.04
N GLU A 75 11.70 15.11 11.34
CA GLU A 75 12.20 13.82 11.84
C GLU A 75 11.23 12.66 11.52
N TRP A 76 9.92 12.94 11.52
CA TRP A 76 8.90 11.93 11.23
C TRP A 76 8.98 11.42 9.78
N SER A 77 9.40 12.24 8.81
CA SER A 77 9.46 11.80 7.40
C SER A 77 10.63 10.84 7.16
N LYS A 78 11.76 11.04 7.86
CA LYS A 78 12.88 10.08 7.85
C LYS A 78 12.51 8.75 8.47
N GLN A 79 11.81 8.77 9.60
CA GLN A 79 11.33 7.55 10.25
C GLN A 79 10.36 6.79 9.35
N LEU A 80 9.44 7.51 8.70
CA LEU A 80 8.48 6.92 7.78
C LEU A 80 9.15 6.30 6.55
N MET A 81 10.17 6.98 5.98
CA MET A 81 11.00 6.42 4.91
C MET A 81 11.64 5.09 5.33
N GLY A 82 12.25 5.03 6.52
CA GLY A 82 12.84 3.79 7.03
C GLY A 82 11.83 2.66 7.22
N ILE A 83 10.60 2.97 7.63
CA ILE A 83 9.52 1.97 7.73
C ILE A 83 9.14 1.45 6.33
N TYR A 84 9.05 2.32 5.33
CA TYR A 84 8.71 1.92 3.95
C TYR A 84 9.81 1.07 3.32
N GLU A 85 11.08 1.41 3.54
CA GLU A 85 12.23 0.60 3.14
C GLU A 85 12.22 -0.79 3.82
N PHE A 86 11.91 -0.84 5.11
CA PHE A 86 11.78 -2.10 5.83
C PHE A 86 10.66 -2.97 5.25
N ILE A 87 9.47 -2.41 5.02
CA ILE A 87 8.33 -3.12 4.45
C ILE A 87 8.69 -3.70 3.07
N THR A 88 9.26 -2.88 2.17
CA THR A 88 9.63 -3.34 0.82
C THR A 88 10.65 -4.47 0.85
N LYS A 89 11.69 -4.35 1.69
CA LYS A 89 12.68 -5.42 1.89
C LYS A 89 12.06 -6.73 2.39
N ARG A 90 11.17 -6.66 3.39
CA ARG A 90 10.52 -7.85 3.95
C ARG A 90 9.53 -8.48 2.95
N LEU A 91 8.82 -7.68 2.15
CA LEU A 91 8.00 -8.18 1.06
C LEU A 91 8.84 -8.91 0.01
N ALA A 92 10.03 -8.41 -0.32
CA ALA A 92 10.96 -9.09 -1.23
C ALA A 92 11.44 -10.42 -0.64
N ASP A 93 11.84 -10.45 0.64
CA ASP A 93 12.22 -11.69 1.35
C ASP A 93 11.09 -12.72 1.33
N ALA A 94 9.86 -12.31 1.67
CA ALA A 94 8.67 -13.16 1.64
C ALA A 94 8.40 -13.68 0.22
N ASN A 95 8.62 -12.85 -0.80
CA ASN A 95 8.41 -13.23 -2.18
C ASN A 95 9.44 -14.28 -2.63
N ILE A 96 10.73 -14.09 -2.31
CA ILE A 96 11.80 -15.02 -2.70
C ILE A 96 11.61 -16.37 -1.98
N LYS A 97 11.38 -16.33 -0.67
CA LYS A 97 11.31 -17.53 0.18
C LYS A 97 9.93 -18.19 0.17
N LYS A 98 8.89 -17.48 -0.27
CA LYS A 98 7.48 -17.85 -0.10
C LYS A 98 7.15 -18.16 1.36
N ASP A 99 7.66 -17.30 2.24
CA ASP A 99 7.54 -17.44 3.69
C ASP A 99 6.32 -16.66 4.19
N VAL A 100 5.34 -17.38 4.71
CA VAL A 100 4.10 -16.80 5.24
C VAL A 100 4.32 -16.09 6.58
N GLU A 101 5.32 -16.48 7.37
CA GLU A 101 5.58 -15.86 8.67
C GLU A 101 6.09 -14.44 8.49
N ILE A 102 6.93 -14.20 7.47
CA ILE A 102 7.33 -12.84 7.07
C ILE A 102 6.09 -11.99 6.73
N MET A 103 5.11 -12.59 6.04
CA MET A 103 3.86 -11.89 5.72
C MET A 103 2.98 -11.65 6.96
N ASN A 104 2.97 -12.57 7.92
CA ASN A 104 2.22 -12.41 9.17
C ASN A 104 2.75 -11.22 9.98
N GLU A 105 4.05 -10.94 9.92
CA GLU A 105 4.68 -9.76 10.55
C GLU A 105 4.42 -8.47 9.75
N VAL A 106 4.55 -8.51 8.42
CA VAL A 106 4.50 -7.31 7.57
C VAL A 106 3.09 -6.79 7.31
N VAL A 107 2.10 -7.67 7.12
CA VAL A 107 0.74 -7.20 6.80
C VAL A 107 0.18 -6.26 7.87
N PRO A 108 0.30 -6.54 9.18
CA PRO A 108 -0.12 -5.61 10.22
C PRO A 108 0.55 -4.22 10.12
N LEU A 109 1.86 -4.17 9.84
CA LEU A 109 2.56 -2.90 9.67
C LEU A 109 2.00 -2.07 8.50
N ILE A 110 1.66 -2.72 7.39
CA ILE A 110 1.03 -2.06 6.25
C ILE A 110 -0.36 -1.53 6.63
N GLU A 111 -1.12 -2.29 7.42
CA GLU A 111 -2.42 -1.86 7.95
C GLU A 111 -2.29 -0.66 8.88
N ASP A 112 -1.30 -0.65 9.76
CA ASP A 112 -1.05 0.45 10.70
C ASP A 112 -0.63 1.74 9.98
N ILE A 113 0.21 1.65 8.95
CA ILE A 113 0.52 2.80 8.09
C ILE A 113 -0.75 3.35 7.45
N ARG A 114 -1.60 2.49 6.89
CA ARG A 114 -2.88 2.89 6.32
C ARG A 114 -3.74 3.59 7.36
N ASN A 115 -3.92 2.99 8.54
CA ASN A 115 -4.74 3.54 9.62
C ASN A 115 -4.22 4.92 10.08
N THR A 116 -2.89 5.06 10.20
CA THR A 116 -2.24 6.31 10.61
C THR A 116 -2.58 7.45 9.65
N TRP A 117 -2.52 7.21 8.34
CA TRP A 117 -2.88 8.22 7.34
C TRP A 117 -4.37 8.55 7.32
N TYR A 118 -5.24 7.57 7.60
CA TYR A 118 -6.68 7.83 7.77
C TYR A 118 -6.94 8.75 8.98
N GLU A 119 -6.29 8.51 10.12
CA GLU A 119 -6.42 9.38 11.29
C GLU A 119 -5.85 10.78 11.03
N ALA A 120 -4.71 10.88 10.33
CA ALA A 120 -4.15 12.17 9.91
C ALA A 120 -5.10 12.96 9.01
N GLU A 121 -5.76 12.31 8.05
CA GLU A 121 -6.76 12.94 7.17
C GLU A 121 -7.96 13.46 7.96
N LYS A 122 -8.47 12.64 8.90
CA LYS A 122 -9.58 13.01 9.78
C LYS A 122 -9.24 14.22 10.67
N LEU A 123 -8.04 14.24 11.25
CA LEU A 123 -7.56 15.37 12.06
C LEU A 123 -7.39 16.63 11.21
N SER A 124 -6.87 16.50 9.99
CA SER A 124 -6.72 17.61 9.04
C SER A 124 -8.07 18.21 8.64
N ARG A 125 -9.10 17.39 8.42
CA ARG A 125 -10.48 17.86 8.17
C ARG A 125 -11.10 18.59 9.37
N GLY A 126 -10.85 18.11 10.59
CA GLY A 126 -11.39 18.74 11.81
C GLY A 126 -10.76 20.10 12.13
N GLN A 127 -9.64 20.44 11.50
CA GLN A 127 -8.95 21.74 11.64
C GLN A 127 -9.29 22.74 10.52
N ARG A 128 -10.09 22.33 9.52
CA ARG A 128 -10.60 23.20 8.45
C ARG A 128 -11.97 23.74 8.79
#